data_AF-A0A7D9I4X4-F1
#
_entry.id   AF-A0A7D9I4X4-F1
#
_cell.length_a   1.000
_cell.length_b   1.000
_cell.length_c   1.000
_cell.angle_alpha   90.00
_cell.angle_beta   90.00
_cell.angle_gamma   90.00
#
_symmetry.space_group_name_H-M   'P 1'
#
loop_
_entity.id
_entity.type
_entity.pdbx_description
1 polymer ?
#
loop_
_entity_poly.entity_id
_entity_poly.type
_entity_poly.pdbx_seq_one_letter_code
_entity_poly.pdbx_strand_id
1 'polypeptide(L)'
;MDREEESICCQEIPACVSINQEAAQIEEIPVPECITDNPAFQYLCLNYWVLQVAWSDYRQHCGIKAHEGPEDILGREIRVPLPSCAVSCIRAHFPPPGLEEDFVFEGFKFADE
;
A
#
# COMPACT_ATOMS: atom_id res chain seq x y z
N MET A 1 9.96 -2.75 11.30
CA MET A 1 10.18 -3.33 9.97
C MET A 1 11.33 -4.27 10.22
N ASP A 2 10.99 -5.54 10.33
CA ASP A 2 11.84 -6.49 11.08
C ASP A 2 12.58 -7.43 10.12
N ARG A 3 12.18 -7.43 8.84
CA ARG A 3 12.80 -8.14 7.73
C ARG A 3 13.45 -7.16 6.76
N GLU A 4 14.53 -7.61 6.11
CA GLU A 4 15.31 -6.80 5.17
C GLU A 4 14.46 -6.44 3.94
N GLU A 5 13.64 -7.36 3.46
CA GLU A 5 12.75 -7.22 2.32
C GLU A 5 11.67 -6.14 2.54
N GLU A 6 11.33 -5.85 3.80
CA GLU A 6 10.38 -4.78 4.19
C GLU A 6 11.07 -3.44 4.46
N SER A 7 12.40 -3.40 4.38
CA SER A 7 13.22 -2.25 4.76
C SER A 7 13.77 -1.48 3.54
N ILE A 8 13.18 -1.67 2.36
CA ILE A 8 13.62 -1.07 1.08
C ILE A 8 13.03 0.33 0.91
N CYS A 9 13.83 1.32 0.48
CA CYS A 9 13.35 2.67 0.20
C CYS A 9 12.58 2.73 -1.13
N CYS A 10 11.57 3.60 -1.25
CA CYS A 10 10.87 3.83 -2.52
C CYS A 10 11.80 4.29 -3.66
N GLN A 11 12.94 4.90 -3.35
CA GLN A 11 13.93 5.32 -4.35
C GLN A 11 14.72 4.14 -4.95
N GLU A 12 14.74 2.99 -4.26
CA GLU A 12 15.36 1.75 -4.73
C GLU A 12 14.39 0.91 -5.57
N ILE A 13 13.12 1.30 -5.63
CA ILE A 13 12.06 0.62 -6.40
C ILE A 13 11.80 1.43 -7.68
N PRO A 14 12.22 0.95 -8.87
CA PRO A 14 12.09 1.72 -10.12
C PRO A 14 10.65 2.14 -10.44
N ALA A 15 9.67 1.30 -10.08
CA ALA A 15 8.25 1.61 -10.27
C ALA A 15 7.81 2.83 -9.45
N CYS A 16 8.26 2.98 -8.20
CA CYS A 16 7.92 4.13 -7.37
C CYS A 16 8.55 5.42 -7.93
N VAL A 17 9.81 5.35 -8.39
CA VAL A 17 10.49 6.48 -9.03
C VAL A 17 9.74 6.90 -10.31
N SER A 18 9.32 5.93 -11.13
CA SER A 18 8.54 6.20 -12.35
C SER A 18 7.20 6.88 -12.05
N ILE A 19 6.48 6.42 -11.02
CA ILE A 19 5.20 7.02 -10.61
C ILE A 19 5.38 8.48 -10.16
N ASN A 20 6.46 8.79 -9.43
CA ASN A 20 6.77 10.16 -9.05
C ASN A 20 7.11 11.05 -10.25
N GLN A 21 7.83 10.52 -11.23
CA GLN A 21 8.12 11.24 -12.48
C GLN A 21 6.84 11.51 -13.29
N GLU A 22 5.96 10.53 -13.40
CA GLU A 22 4.67 10.67 -14.09
C GLU A 22 3.78 11.72 -13.40
N ALA A 23 3.66 11.65 -12.07
CA ALA A 23 2.91 12.64 -11.31
C ALA A 23 3.45 14.06 -11.52
N ALA A 24 4.77 14.22 -11.53
CA ALA A 24 5.42 15.51 -11.79
C ALA A 24 5.08 16.07 -13.19
N GLN A 25 5.04 15.19 -14.20
CA GLN A 25 4.69 15.56 -15.56
C GLN A 25 3.22 15.93 -15.71
N ILE A 26 2.31 15.16 -15.11
CA ILE A 26 0.86 15.35 -15.24
C ILE A 26 0.38 16.58 -14.45
N GLU A 27 0.86 16.73 -13.23
CA GLU A 27 0.42 17.79 -12.30
C GLU A 27 1.27 19.07 -12.43
N GLU A 28 2.28 19.08 -13.31
CA GLU A 28 3.21 20.20 -13.52
C GLU A 28 3.92 20.65 -12.22
N ILE A 29 4.30 19.69 -11.37
CA ILE A 29 4.99 19.91 -10.09
C ILE A 29 6.45 19.41 -10.12
N PRO A 30 7.32 19.84 -9.18
CA PRO A 30 8.61 19.19 -8.99
C PRO A 30 8.47 17.70 -8.69
N VAL A 31 9.42 16.89 -9.16
CA VAL A 31 9.43 15.45 -8.89
C VAL A 31 9.50 15.20 -7.38
N PRO A 32 8.51 14.50 -6.79
CA PRO A 32 8.53 14.21 -5.36
C PRO A 32 9.74 13.36 -4.97
N GLU A 33 10.40 13.74 -3.88
CA GLU A 33 11.59 13.03 -3.35
C GLU A 33 11.23 11.71 -2.65
N CYS A 34 9.99 11.56 -2.19
CA CYS A 34 9.46 10.32 -1.64
C CYS A 34 8.13 9.94 -2.31
N ILE A 35 7.80 8.64 -2.34
CA ILE A 35 6.48 8.19 -2.82
C ILE A 35 5.35 8.71 -1.93
N THR A 36 5.62 9.00 -0.66
CA THR A 36 4.64 9.58 0.27
C THR A 36 4.38 11.05 0.01
N ASP A 37 5.30 11.75 -0.67
CA ASP A 37 5.14 13.15 -1.10
C ASP A 37 4.42 13.25 -2.45
N ASN A 38 4.19 12.11 -3.12
CA ASN A 38 3.37 12.07 -4.30
C ASN A 38 1.94 12.52 -3.94
N PRO A 39 1.37 13.51 -4.65
CA PRO A 39 0.04 14.03 -4.31
C PRO A 39 -1.03 12.93 -4.33
N ALA A 40 -0.90 11.94 -5.21
CA ALA A 40 -1.83 10.82 -5.28
C ALA A 40 -1.78 9.92 -4.03
N PHE A 41 -0.67 9.86 -3.29
CA PHE A 41 -0.53 9.00 -2.12
C PHE A 41 -1.54 9.37 -1.02
N GLN A 42 -1.73 10.66 -0.77
CA GLN A 42 -2.72 11.12 0.21
C GLN A 42 -4.15 10.71 -0.18
N TYR A 43 -4.49 10.77 -1.47
CA TYR A 43 -5.82 10.45 -1.95
C TYR A 43 -6.08 8.94 -2.06
N LEU A 44 -5.09 8.17 -2.47
CA LEU A 44 -5.24 6.74 -2.76
C LEU A 44 -4.92 5.85 -1.57
N CYS A 45 -3.93 6.22 -0.76
CA CYS A 45 -3.40 5.35 0.30
C CYS A 45 -3.85 5.77 1.71
N LEU A 46 -4.19 7.05 1.91
CA LEU A 46 -4.54 7.58 3.24
C LEU A 46 -6.00 8.03 3.36
N ASN A 47 -6.75 8.12 2.25
CA ASN A 47 -8.15 8.51 2.32
C ASN A 47 -9.06 7.33 2.71
N TYR A 48 -9.62 7.39 3.91
CA TYR A 48 -10.52 6.38 4.46
C TYR A 48 -11.66 5.98 3.49
N TRP A 49 -12.33 6.95 2.87
CA TRP A 49 -13.47 6.69 2.00
C TRP A 49 -13.05 6.00 0.70
N VAL A 50 -11.89 6.36 0.15
CA VAL A 50 -11.33 5.69 -1.03
C VAL A 50 -10.98 4.24 -0.70
N LEU A 51 -10.35 3.99 0.45
CA LEU A 51 -10.03 2.64 0.92
C LEU A 51 -11.30 1.80 1.17
N GLN A 52 -12.36 2.39 1.72
CA GLN A 52 -13.64 1.71 1.90
C GLN A 52 -14.32 1.33 0.58
N VAL A 53 -14.25 2.19 -0.43
CA VAL A 53 -14.78 1.90 -1.77
C VAL A 53 -13.97 0.78 -2.41
N ALA A 54 -12.63 0.86 -2.37
CA ALA A 54 -11.76 -0.18 -2.89
C ALA A 54 -12.01 -1.54 -2.22
N TRP A 55 -12.21 -1.54 -0.89
CA TRP A 55 -12.58 -2.75 -0.15
C TRP A 55 -13.94 -3.31 -0.55
N SER A 56 -14.94 -2.43 -0.74
CA SER A 56 -16.28 -2.84 -1.14
C SER A 56 -16.29 -3.45 -2.55
N ASP A 57 -15.57 -2.84 -3.49
CA ASP A 57 -15.40 -3.33 -4.85
C ASP A 57 -14.67 -4.69 -4.86
N TYR A 58 -13.57 -4.79 -4.11
CA TYR A 58 -12.84 -6.04 -3.96
C TYR A 58 -13.72 -7.18 -3.42
N ARG A 59 -14.55 -6.90 -2.41
CA ARG A 59 -15.51 -7.89 -1.87
C ARG A 59 -16.56 -8.29 -2.90
N GLN A 60 -17.00 -7.37 -3.75
CA GLN A 60 -17.95 -7.69 -4.81
C GLN A 60 -17.34 -8.64 -5.85
N HIS A 61 -16.07 -8.45 -6.21
CA HIS A 61 -15.37 -9.30 -7.16
C HIS A 61 -14.93 -10.66 -6.58
N CYS A 62 -14.55 -10.69 -5.29
CA CYS A 62 -13.96 -11.89 -4.66
C CYS A 62 -14.94 -12.70 -3.79
N GLY A 63 -16.15 -12.19 -3.57
CA GLY A 63 -17.15 -12.83 -2.73
C GLY A 63 -16.77 -12.90 -1.24
N ILE A 64 -17.36 -13.86 -0.51
CA ILE A 64 -17.29 -13.94 0.96
C ILE A 64 -15.87 -14.27 1.47
N LYS A 65 -15.00 -14.87 0.63
CA LYS A 65 -13.61 -15.23 0.97
C LYS A 65 -12.61 -14.08 0.85
N ALA A 66 -13.07 -12.84 0.64
CA ALA A 66 -12.21 -11.66 0.46
C ALA A 66 -11.16 -11.46 1.58
N HIS A 67 -11.51 -11.76 2.84
CA HIS A 67 -10.61 -11.64 3.99
C HIS A 67 -9.49 -12.69 4.05
N GLU A 68 -9.68 -13.85 3.41
CA GLU A 68 -8.63 -14.88 3.28
C GLU A 68 -7.65 -14.55 2.15
N GLY A 69 -7.98 -13.52 1.34
CA GLY A 69 -7.36 -13.27 0.06
C GLY A 69 -7.87 -14.27 -0.99
N PRO A 70 -8.33 -13.83 -2.18
CA PRO A 70 -8.59 -14.74 -3.26
C PRO A 70 -7.26 -15.35 -3.68
N GLU A 71 -7.21 -16.67 -3.78
CA GLU A 71 -6.07 -17.38 -4.36
C GLU A 71 -5.76 -16.87 -5.79
N ASP A 72 -6.77 -16.34 -6.49
CA ASP A 72 -6.72 -16.17 -7.95
C ASP A 72 -7.12 -14.79 -8.50
N ILE A 73 -7.48 -13.79 -7.68
CA ILE A 73 -8.19 -12.59 -8.20
C ILE A 73 -7.39 -11.27 -8.07
N LEU A 74 -6.36 -11.19 -7.23
CA LEU A 74 -5.50 -10.00 -7.19
C LEU A 74 -4.05 -10.36 -6.91
N GLY A 75 -3.46 -10.94 -7.95
CA GLY A 75 -2.02 -11.01 -8.12
C GLY A 75 -1.29 -11.56 -6.91
N ARG A 76 -1.84 -12.58 -6.24
CA ARG A 76 -1.20 -13.22 -5.06
C ARG A 76 0.27 -13.55 -5.36
N GLU A 77 0.51 -14.11 -6.53
CA GLU A 77 1.83 -14.49 -7.05
C GLU A 77 2.72 -13.31 -7.48
N ILE A 78 2.18 -12.09 -7.54
CA ILE A 78 2.91 -10.87 -7.94
C ILE A 78 2.93 -9.81 -6.83
N ARG A 79 2.46 -10.14 -5.62
CA ARG A 79 2.55 -9.22 -4.49
C ARG A 79 4.01 -9.08 -4.09
N VAL A 80 4.41 -7.85 -3.83
CA VAL A 80 5.74 -7.51 -3.35
C VAL A 80 5.63 -6.68 -2.08
N PRO A 81 6.64 -6.72 -1.19
CA PRO A 81 6.70 -5.80 -0.05
C PRO A 81 6.59 -4.34 -0.52
N LEU A 82 5.79 -3.55 0.20
CA LEU A 82 5.73 -2.10 -0.01
C LEU A 82 7.03 -1.45 0.50
N PRO A 83 7.44 -0.31 -0.08
CA PRO A 83 8.60 0.42 0.43
C PRO A 83 8.39 0.89 1.87
N SER A 84 9.48 0.92 2.60
CA SER A 84 9.55 1.20 4.03
C SER A 84 8.94 2.55 4.42
N CYS A 85 9.13 3.57 3.59
CA CYS A 85 8.54 4.89 3.76
C CYS A 85 7.00 4.87 3.64
N ALA A 86 6.45 4.12 2.68
CA ALA A 86 5.01 3.99 2.51
C ALA A 86 4.39 3.24 3.69
N VAL A 87 4.99 2.11 4.11
CA VAL A 87 4.54 1.35 5.29
C VAL A 87 4.54 2.23 6.54
N SER A 88 5.63 2.96 6.78
CA SER A 88 5.76 3.83 7.94
C SER A 88 4.70 4.94 7.94
N CYS A 89 4.46 5.56 6.80
CA CYS A 89 3.45 6.61 6.65
C CYS A 89 2.03 6.07 6.89
N ILE A 90 1.67 4.94 6.28
CA ILE A 90 0.35 4.31 6.44
C ILE A 90 0.11 3.93 7.91
N ARG A 91 1.08 3.28 8.55
CA ARG A 91 0.96 2.86 9.96
C ARG A 91 0.85 4.05 10.91
N ALA A 92 1.53 5.16 10.62
CA ALA A 92 1.40 6.38 11.40
C ALA A 92 0.04 7.06 11.21
N HIS A 93 -0.55 6.96 10.01
CA HIS A 93 -1.86 7.53 9.72
C HIS A 93 -3.01 6.71 10.32
N PHE A 94 -2.85 5.39 10.40
CA PHE A 94 -3.84 4.45 10.95
C PHE A 94 -3.27 3.68 12.15
N PRO A 95 -2.93 4.35 13.27
CA PRO A 95 -2.28 3.68 14.40
C PRO A 95 -3.23 2.72 15.15
N PRO A 96 -2.71 1.69 15.83
CA PRO A 96 -3.50 0.89 16.77
C PRO A 96 -3.88 1.71 18.03
N PRO A 97 -4.99 1.37 18.72
CA PRO A 97 -6.02 0.43 18.30
C PRO A 97 -6.87 1.06 17.18
N GLY A 98 -7.09 0.29 16.11
CA GLY A 98 -8.01 0.68 15.05
C GLY A 98 -9.47 0.53 15.51
N LEU A 99 -10.38 0.28 14.57
CA LEU A 99 -11.76 -0.13 14.90
C LEU A 99 -11.81 -1.49 15.65
N GLU A 100 -10.72 -2.25 15.61
CA GLU A 100 -10.54 -3.51 16.32
C GLU A 100 -9.52 -3.28 17.44
N GLU A 101 -9.94 -3.52 18.68
CA GLU A 101 -9.20 -3.15 19.91
C GLU A 101 -7.89 -3.93 20.09
N ASP A 102 -7.75 -5.10 19.47
CA ASP A 102 -6.59 -6.00 19.58
C ASP A 102 -5.74 -6.08 18.29
N PHE A 103 -5.93 -5.16 17.34
CA PHE A 103 -5.22 -5.24 16.06
C PHE A 103 -3.73 -4.93 16.19
N VAL A 104 -2.89 -5.85 15.73
CA VAL A 104 -1.43 -5.69 15.63
C VAL A 104 -1.02 -5.74 14.17
N PHE A 105 -0.15 -4.82 13.75
CA PHE A 105 0.41 -4.87 12.40
C PHE A 105 1.27 -6.12 12.21
N GLU A 106 0.87 -6.96 11.27
CA GLU A 106 1.70 -8.06 10.77
C GLU A 106 2.61 -7.59 9.61
N GLY A 107 3.69 -8.33 9.38
CA GLY A 107 4.53 -8.17 8.20
C GLY A 107 3.86 -8.72 6.94
N PHE A 108 4.51 -8.53 5.79
CA PHE A 108 4.14 -9.15 4.52
C PHE A 108 4.19 -10.69 4.64
N LYS A 109 3.39 -11.44 3.88
CA LYS A 109 3.48 -12.91 3.84
C LYS A 109 3.64 -13.31 2.38
N PHE A 110 4.73 -13.98 2.05
CA PHE A 110 4.93 -14.48 0.69
C PHE A 110 3.97 -15.63 0.40
N ALA A 111 3.68 -15.89 -0.87
CA ALA A 111 2.67 -16.89 -1.25
C ALA A 111 3.06 -18.32 -0.85
N ASP A 112 4.36 -18.58 -0.70
CA ASP A 112 5.01 -19.84 -0.36
C ASP A 112 5.32 -20.01 1.15
N GLU A 113 5.03 -19.01 1.98
CA GLU A 113 5.06 -19.07 3.45
C GLU A 113 3.73 -19.62 4.02
#